data_AF-A0A7K5FSD1-F1
#
_entry.id   AF-A0A7K5FSD1-F1
#
_cell.length_a   1.000
_cell.length_b   1.000
_cell.length_c   1.000
_cell.angle_alpha   90.00
_cell.angle_beta   90.00
_cell.angle_gamma   90.00
#
_symmetry.space_group_name_H-M   'P 1'
#
loop_
_entity.id
_entity.type
_entity.pdbx_description
1 polymer ?
#
loop_
_entity_poly.entity_id
_entity_poly.type
_entity_poly.pdbx_seq_one_letter_code
_entity_poly.pdbx_strand_id
1 'polypeptide(L)'
;EDLFNIDEFQIESLAADNKRLHEEITRLEKEKENEPDRRVSLRNVKASLQSDVQKYQAYLANLESHIAILDQKNEGVNEEVETAEMEVEVMKQENARLQHIFDNQKYSVADIERINHERNELQQTINKLTKEVEAEEHQLWNEELKYARNKEAIEMQLAEYHKLARKLKLIPVSAENSKGHDFEIQFNPDAGPSCLVKYRTQIKGPLMEIINQTEEEIRKATQQKMALEDTLEQMNVMVADKKSSVKTLKEEAEKLDDLYHQKLKEAEEEEQKCASELELLEKHKQLLESGVNEGLSEATDELHDLQRKYQVVLQTKTEERRKAGDNLHRLLE
;
A
#
# COMPACT_ATOMS: atom_id res chain seq x y z
N GLU A 1 190.80 90.09 51.95
CA GLU A 1 191.05 89.12 53.02
C GLU A 1 189.74 88.62 53.62
N ASP A 2 189.15 87.48 53.25
CA ASP A 2 189.04 86.69 52.00
C ASP A 2 188.10 85.51 52.35
N LEU A 3 186.96 85.38 51.64
CA LEU A 3 186.62 84.32 50.68
C LEU A 3 186.54 82.87 51.21
N PHE A 4 185.33 82.28 51.04
CA PHE A 4 184.93 80.86 51.14
C PHE A 4 184.86 80.18 52.51
N ASN A 5 183.64 79.74 52.91
CA ASN A 5 183.32 78.31 52.78
C ASN A 5 181.81 78.01 52.85
N ILE A 6 181.40 77.04 52.04
CA ILE A 6 180.05 76.55 51.76
C ILE A 6 179.49 75.79 52.97
N ASP A 7 178.20 75.98 53.27
CA ASP A 7 177.49 75.30 54.36
C ASP A 7 177.09 73.88 53.89
N GLU A 8 177.82 72.87 54.36
CA GLU A 8 177.74 71.43 54.01
C GLU A 8 176.32 70.83 54.14
N PHE A 9 175.44 71.51 54.91
CA PHE A 9 174.07 71.09 55.20
C PHE A 9 173.11 71.12 53.99
N GLN A 10 173.36 71.97 52.97
CA GLN A 10 172.43 72.10 51.83
C GLN A 10 172.56 70.97 50.79
N ILE A 11 173.74 70.39 50.63
CA ILE A 11 173.97 69.29 49.65
C ILE A 11 173.34 67.99 50.14
N GLU A 12 173.37 67.74 51.45
CA GLU A 12 172.83 66.52 52.05
C GLU A 12 171.29 66.45 51.96
N SER A 13 170.61 67.61 52.08
CA SER A 13 169.16 67.73 51.88
C SER A 13 168.73 67.35 50.46
N LEU A 14 169.47 67.79 49.44
CA LEU A 14 169.15 67.53 48.04
C LEU A 14 169.35 66.06 47.64
N ALA A 15 170.36 65.39 48.23
CA ALA A 15 170.58 63.96 48.00
C ALA A 15 169.45 63.11 48.61
N ALA A 16 168.96 63.48 49.81
CA ALA A 16 167.84 62.81 50.45
C ALA A 16 166.53 62.95 49.64
N ASP A 17 166.27 64.13 49.08
CA ASP A 17 165.09 64.37 48.23
C ASP A 17 165.10 63.55 46.94
N ASN A 18 166.27 63.42 46.29
CA ASN A 18 166.41 62.63 45.07
C ASN A 18 166.14 61.13 45.31
N LYS A 19 166.62 60.61 46.45
CA LYS A 19 166.36 59.23 46.84
C LYS A 19 164.87 58.98 47.10
N ARG A 20 164.19 59.90 47.80
CA ARG A 20 162.74 59.82 48.05
C ARG A 20 161.94 59.78 46.75
N LEU A 21 162.29 60.63 45.79
CA LEU A 21 161.60 60.68 44.49
C LEU A 21 161.81 59.41 43.66
N HIS A 22 163.02 58.82 43.67
CA HIS A 22 163.26 57.56 42.96
C HIS A 22 162.45 56.39 43.55
N GLU A 23 162.38 56.29 44.88
CA GLU A 23 161.56 55.28 45.56
C GLU A 23 160.07 55.43 45.23
N GLU A 24 159.58 56.67 45.07
CA GLU A 24 158.20 56.96 44.68
C GLU A 24 157.88 56.53 43.24
N ILE A 25 158.82 56.74 42.29
CA ILE A 25 158.65 56.30 40.90
C ILE A 25 158.56 54.77 40.81
N THR A 26 159.47 54.05 41.49
CA THR A 26 159.46 52.58 41.45
C THR A 26 158.19 52.00 42.08
N ARG A 27 157.63 52.66 43.10
CA ARG A 27 156.34 52.28 43.70
C ARG A 27 155.19 52.41 42.69
N LEU A 28 155.14 53.52 41.95
CA LEU A 28 154.08 53.79 40.97
C LEU A 28 154.16 52.87 39.74
N GLU A 29 155.36 52.51 39.27
CA GLU A 29 155.51 51.56 38.15
C GLU A 29 154.99 50.16 38.52
N LYS A 30 155.24 49.72 39.76
CA LYS A 30 154.74 48.45 40.29
C LYS A 30 153.21 48.43 40.45
N GLU A 31 152.59 49.57 40.77
CA GLU A 31 151.12 49.69 40.79
C GLU A 31 150.52 49.59 39.39
N LYS A 32 151.16 50.18 38.38
CA LYS A 32 150.68 50.17 36.98
C LYS A 32 150.68 48.77 36.36
N GLU A 33 151.66 47.93 36.68
CA GLU A 33 151.73 46.55 36.17
C GLU A 33 150.61 45.65 36.72
N ASN A 34 150.07 45.97 37.90
CA ASN A 34 148.96 45.26 38.56
C ASN A 34 147.56 45.79 38.17
N GLU A 35 147.48 46.85 37.37
CA GLU A 35 146.22 47.48 36.94
C GLU A 35 145.35 46.70 35.90
N PRO A 36 145.85 45.69 35.15
CA PRO A 36 145.02 44.93 34.19
C PRO A 36 143.88 44.11 34.83
N ASP A 37 144.04 43.58 36.05
CA ASP A 37 143.09 42.64 36.67
C ASP A 37 141.85 43.31 37.31
N ARG A 38 141.99 44.54 37.80
CA ARG A 38 140.86 45.28 38.39
C ARG A 38 139.80 45.66 37.36
N ARG A 39 140.22 45.98 36.13
CA ARG A 39 139.30 46.32 35.03
C ARG A 39 138.50 45.12 34.55
N VAL A 40 139.11 43.93 34.49
CA VAL A 40 138.44 42.70 34.07
C VAL A 40 137.42 42.24 35.11
N SER A 41 137.77 42.22 36.40
CA SER A 41 136.85 41.86 37.49
C SER A 41 135.61 42.78 37.54
N LEU A 42 135.78 44.10 37.38
CA LEU A 42 134.66 45.04 37.32
C LEU A 42 133.76 44.81 36.09
N ARG A 43 134.32 44.43 34.92
CA ARG A 43 133.50 44.05 33.76
C ARG A 43 132.69 42.79 34.01
N ASN A 44 133.26 41.78 34.68
CA ASN A 44 132.55 40.55 35.03
C ASN A 44 131.41 40.83 36.02
N VAL A 45 131.65 41.65 37.05
CA VAL A 45 130.60 42.08 38.00
C VAL A 45 129.50 42.85 37.28
N LYS A 46 129.86 43.79 36.39
CA LYS A 46 128.88 44.53 35.57
C LYS A 46 128.04 43.58 34.71
N ALA A 47 128.66 42.59 34.07
CA ALA A 47 127.94 41.59 33.26
C ALA A 47 127.00 40.73 34.11
N SER A 48 127.42 40.31 35.31
CA SER A 48 126.58 39.56 36.25
C SER A 48 125.37 40.39 36.70
N LEU A 49 125.59 41.64 37.13
CA LEU A 49 124.52 42.53 37.54
C LEU A 49 123.56 42.84 36.39
N GLN A 50 124.07 42.99 35.17
CA GLN A 50 123.25 43.18 33.98
C GLN A 50 122.39 41.94 33.68
N SER A 51 122.92 40.73 33.89
CA SER A 51 122.13 39.50 33.80
C SER A 51 121.05 39.43 34.88
N ASP A 52 121.36 39.81 36.12
CA ASP A 52 120.37 39.80 37.20
C ASP A 52 119.28 40.85 37.00
N VAL A 53 119.62 42.04 36.49
CA VAL A 53 118.63 43.04 36.05
C VAL A 53 117.69 42.45 34.98
N GLN A 54 118.22 41.74 33.99
CA GLN A 54 117.39 41.08 32.97
C GLN A 54 116.48 39.99 33.57
N LYS A 55 116.98 39.20 34.54
CA LYS A 55 116.16 38.20 35.26
C LYS A 55 115.03 38.86 36.05
N TYR A 56 115.31 39.93 36.80
CA TYR A 56 114.29 40.64 37.56
C TYR A 56 113.28 41.34 36.66
N GLN A 57 113.71 41.90 35.54
CA GLN A 57 112.80 42.46 34.53
C GLN A 57 111.87 41.39 33.95
N ALA A 58 112.40 40.22 33.59
CA ALA A 58 111.58 39.10 33.11
C ALA A 58 110.62 38.57 34.19
N TYR A 59 111.06 38.52 35.45
CA TYR A 59 110.21 38.13 36.57
C TYR A 59 109.08 39.14 36.83
N LEU A 60 109.38 40.44 36.81
CA LEU A 60 108.38 41.50 36.94
C LEU A 60 107.36 41.44 35.81
N ALA A 61 107.80 41.29 34.55
CA ALA A 61 106.90 41.15 33.41
C ALA A 61 105.99 39.90 33.53
N ASN A 62 106.50 38.79 34.09
CA ASN A 62 105.70 37.59 34.35
C ASN A 62 104.67 37.84 35.47
N LEU A 63 105.05 38.53 36.55
CA LEU A 63 104.10 38.91 37.61
C LEU A 63 103.02 39.86 37.09
N GLU A 64 103.38 40.87 36.29
CA GLU A 64 102.43 41.78 35.66
C GLU A 64 101.45 41.01 34.75
N SER A 65 101.95 40.06 33.95
CA SER A 65 101.11 39.18 33.15
C SER A 65 100.19 38.32 34.02
N HIS A 66 100.67 37.81 35.16
CA HIS A 66 99.86 36.99 36.05
C HIS A 66 98.76 37.81 36.74
N ILE A 67 99.08 39.04 37.17
CA ILE A 67 98.11 40.00 37.71
C ILE A 67 97.02 40.26 36.67
N ALA A 68 97.38 40.56 35.42
CA ALA A 68 96.40 40.79 34.36
C ALA A 68 95.48 39.58 34.10
N ILE A 69 96.02 38.34 34.18
CA ILE A 69 95.21 37.11 34.05
C ILE A 69 94.27 36.95 35.25
N LEU A 70 94.72 37.25 36.47
CA LEU A 70 93.88 37.17 37.66
C LEU A 70 92.78 38.24 37.63
N ASP A 71 93.09 39.45 37.19
CA ASP A 71 92.11 40.53 37.02
C ASP A 71 91.04 40.13 36.00
N GLN A 72 91.44 39.59 34.83
CA GLN A 72 90.49 39.11 33.82
C GLN A 72 89.61 37.97 34.36
N LYS A 73 90.17 37.03 35.13
CA LYS A 73 89.38 35.95 35.75
C LYS A 73 88.43 36.49 36.79
N ASN A 74 88.86 37.47 37.58
CA ASN A 74 88.03 38.08 38.61
C ASN A 74 86.86 38.85 37.97
N GLU A 75 87.10 39.55 36.86
CA GLU A 75 86.05 40.20 36.07
C GLU A 75 85.05 39.19 35.51
N GLY A 76 85.51 38.10 34.88
CA GLY A 76 84.62 37.05 34.37
C GLY A 76 83.78 36.37 35.45
N VAL A 77 84.37 36.07 36.62
CA VAL A 77 83.63 35.53 37.76
C VAL A 77 82.61 36.55 38.28
N ASN A 78 82.93 37.84 38.29
CA ASN A 78 81.98 38.88 38.69
C ASN A 78 80.79 38.97 37.73
N GLU A 79 81.01 38.92 36.42
CA GLU A 79 79.93 38.86 35.41
C GLU A 79 79.04 37.62 35.56
N GLU A 80 79.64 36.45 35.84
CA GLU A 80 78.90 35.23 36.12
C GLU A 80 78.04 35.34 37.39
N VAL A 81 78.58 35.97 38.44
CA VAL A 81 77.84 36.24 39.69
C VAL A 81 76.67 37.19 39.43
N GLU A 82 76.88 38.30 38.72
CA GLU A 82 75.82 39.25 38.38
C GLU A 82 74.72 38.61 37.53
N THR A 83 75.10 37.76 36.57
CA THR A 83 74.14 37.00 35.75
C THR A 83 73.32 36.03 36.59
N ALA A 84 73.97 35.26 37.47
CA ALA A 84 73.30 34.33 38.36
C ALA A 84 72.38 35.06 39.36
N GLU A 85 72.77 36.22 39.88
CA GLU A 85 71.94 37.05 40.75
C GLU A 85 70.67 37.53 40.02
N MET A 86 70.80 37.94 38.75
CA MET A 86 69.65 38.33 37.93
C MET A 86 68.70 37.15 37.68
N GLU A 87 69.22 35.96 37.36
CA GLU A 87 68.41 34.75 37.18
C GLU A 87 67.64 34.37 38.45
N VAL A 88 68.31 34.45 39.62
CA VAL A 88 67.67 34.21 40.92
C VAL A 88 66.52 35.19 41.16
N GLU A 89 66.70 36.46 40.82
CA GLU A 89 65.66 37.48 41.00
C GLU A 89 64.46 37.23 40.07
N VAL A 90 64.70 36.84 38.82
CA VAL A 90 63.64 36.44 37.88
C VAL A 90 62.86 35.24 38.41
N MET A 91 63.56 34.22 38.92
CA MET A 91 62.90 33.03 39.50
C MET A 91 62.08 33.36 40.76
N LYS A 92 62.55 34.28 41.60
CA LYS A 92 61.76 34.76 42.76
C LYS A 92 60.48 35.47 42.32
N GLN A 93 60.57 36.33 41.32
CA GLN A 93 59.40 37.04 40.78
C GLN A 93 58.38 36.06 40.18
N GLU A 94 58.83 35.05 39.42
CA GLU A 94 57.95 34.02 38.87
C GLU A 94 57.30 33.16 39.96
N ASN A 95 58.07 32.78 40.99
CA ASN A 95 57.52 32.02 42.11
C ASN A 95 56.46 32.82 42.88
N ALA A 96 56.70 34.12 43.12
CA ALA A 96 55.71 34.99 43.74
C ALA A 96 54.44 35.13 42.88
N ARG A 97 54.59 35.19 41.55
CA ARG A 97 53.46 35.21 40.61
C ARG A 97 52.65 33.91 40.66
N LEU A 98 53.31 32.76 40.67
CA LEU A 98 52.66 31.44 40.76
C LEU A 98 51.95 31.26 42.10
N GLN A 99 52.59 31.66 43.20
CA GLN A 99 51.99 31.63 44.53
C GLN A 99 50.73 32.51 44.57
N HIS A 100 50.79 33.73 44.03
CA HIS A 100 49.62 34.60 43.94
C HIS A 100 48.50 33.96 43.11
N ILE A 101 48.80 33.26 42.02
CA ILE A 101 47.78 32.54 41.25
C ILE A 101 47.16 31.44 42.10
N PHE A 102 47.98 30.65 42.79
CA PHE A 102 47.54 29.55 43.65
C PHE A 102 46.63 30.02 44.79
N ASP A 103 47.05 31.07 45.52
CA ASP A 103 46.29 31.63 46.65
C ASP A 103 44.94 32.22 46.21
N ASN A 104 44.85 32.68 44.97
CA ASN A 104 43.63 33.26 44.40
C ASN A 104 42.80 32.26 43.57
N GLN A 105 43.12 30.96 43.59
CA GLN A 105 42.28 29.96 42.95
C GLN A 105 40.94 29.84 43.68
N LYS A 106 39.84 29.96 42.93
CA LYS A 106 38.48 29.88 43.49
C LYS A 106 38.08 28.47 43.91
N TYR A 107 38.67 27.45 43.30
CA TYR A 107 38.29 26.07 43.48
C TYR A 107 39.50 25.26 43.90
N SER A 108 39.32 24.44 44.92
CA SER A 108 40.33 23.46 45.31
C SER A 108 40.36 22.29 44.33
N VAL A 109 41.42 21.49 44.39
CA VAL A 109 41.51 20.23 43.63
C VAL A 109 40.33 19.31 43.95
N ALA A 110 39.92 19.25 45.23
CA ALA A 110 38.76 18.47 45.66
C ALA A 110 37.44 18.99 45.07
N ASP A 111 37.28 20.30 44.90
CA ASP A 111 36.11 20.87 44.22
C ASP A 111 36.09 20.50 42.74
N ILE A 112 37.24 20.54 42.06
CA ILE A 112 37.35 20.14 40.65
C ILE A 112 37.03 18.64 40.48
N GLU A 113 37.49 17.79 41.39
CA GLU A 113 37.17 16.36 41.40
C GLU A 113 35.66 16.13 41.61
N ARG A 114 35.04 16.83 42.57
CA ARG A 114 33.59 16.78 42.80
C ARG A 114 32.81 17.21 41.56
N ILE A 115 33.16 18.34 40.95
CA ILE A 115 32.51 18.84 39.73
C ILE A 115 32.64 17.83 38.58
N ASN A 116 33.81 17.22 38.42
CA ASN A 116 34.02 16.20 37.39
C ASN A 116 33.19 14.94 37.65
N HIS A 117 33.05 14.52 38.90
CA HIS A 117 32.20 13.40 39.28
C HIS A 117 30.73 13.70 38.95
N GLU A 118 30.20 14.82 39.44
CA GLU A 118 28.83 15.26 39.16
C GLU A 118 28.57 15.39 37.66
N ARG A 119 29.50 15.96 36.90
CA ARG A 119 29.42 16.05 35.43
C ARG A 119 29.32 14.66 34.80
N ASN A 120 30.11 13.70 35.26
CA ASN A 120 30.09 12.34 34.72
C ASN A 120 28.76 11.62 35.06
N GLU A 121 28.23 11.81 36.27
CA GLU A 121 26.91 11.27 36.66
C GLU A 121 25.77 11.88 35.84
N LEU A 122 25.80 13.19 35.63
CA LEU A 122 24.85 13.89 34.75
C LEU A 122 24.93 13.37 33.32
N GLN A 123 26.15 13.17 32.79
CA GLN A 123 26.34 12.62 31.46
C GLN A 123 25.79 11.19 31.33
N GLN A 124 25.99 10.34 32.35
CA GLN A 124 25.40 9.00 32.38
C GLN A 124 23.87 9.05 32.40
N THR A 125 23.31 9.98 33.18
CA THR A 125 21.85 10.20 33.27
C THR A 125 21.29 10.67 31.92
N ILE A 126 21.94 11.63 31.27
CA ILE A 126 21.58 12.08 29.91
C ILE A 126 21.59 10.92 28.93
N ASN A 127 22.66 10.11 28.93
CA ASN A 127 22.78 8.97 28.02
C ASN A 127 21.69 7.92 28.27
N LYS A 128 21.31 7.69 29.54
CA LYS A 128 20.22 6.79 29.91
C LYS A 128 18.88 7.32 29.41
N LEU A 129 18.55 8.58 29.73
CA LEU A 129 17.28 9.19 29.33
C LEU A 129 17.16 9.29 27.80
N THR A 130 18.26 9.58 27.10
CA THR A 130 18.28 9.60 25.62
C THR A 130 17.87 8.26 25.05
N LYS A 131 18.42 7.15 25.58
CA LYS A 131 18.04 5.79 25.14
C LYS A 131 16.60 5.44 25.48
N GLU A 132 16.08 5.89 26.63
CA GLU A 132 14.69 5.69 27.00
C GLU A 132 13.75 6.45 26.04
N VAL A 133 14.08 7.70 25.68
CA VAL A 133 13.34 8.48 24.68
C VAL A 133 13.35 7.78 23.32
N GLU A 134 14.52 7.36 22.82
CA GLU A 134 14.62 6.63 21.54
C GLU A 134 13.77 5.35 21.54
N ALA A 135 13.71 4.64 22.67
CA ALA A 135 12.89 3.44 22.81
C ALA A 135 11.38 3.75 22.79
N GLU A 136 10.94 4.79 23.49
CA GLU A 136 9.54 5.23 23.51
C GLU A 136 9.10 5.79 22.14
N GLU A 137 9.96 6.54 21.45
CA GLU A 137 9.71 7.01 20.08
C GLU A 137 9.53 5.83 19.11
N HIS A 138 10.39 4.80 19.22
CA HIS A 138 10.25 3.60 18.42
C HIS A 138 8.97 2.82 18.76
N GLN A 139 8.56 2.75 20.03
CA GLN A 139 7.28 2.14 20.42
C GLN A 139 6.09 2.92 19.87
N LEU A 140 6.10 4.26 20.00
CA LEU A 140 5.06 5.14 19.47
C LEU A 140 4.91 4.93 17.96
N TRP A 141 6.02 4.92 17.21
CA TRP A 141 6.00 4.68 15.77
C TRP A 141 5.37 3.33 15.41
N ASN A 142 5.66 2.26 16.17
CA ASN A 142 5.04 0.95 15.94
C ASN A 142 3.53 0.95 16.21
N GLU A 143 3.08 1.61 17.28
CA GLU A 143 1.65 1.74 17.56
C GLU A 143 0.94 2.66 16.56
N GLU A 144 1.58 3.72 16.06
CA GLU A 144 1.07 4.55 14.96
C GLU A 144 0.92 3.74 13.66
N LEU A 145 1.90 2.91 13.33
CA LEU A 145 1.82 2.03 12.16
C LEU A 145 0.68 1.01 12.28
N LYS A 146 0.51 0.44 13.47
CA LYS A 146 -0.59 -0.49 13.78
C LYS A 146 -1.95 0.21 13.73
N TYR A 147 -2.04 1.43 14.27
CA TYR A 147 -3.23 2.27 14.17
C TYR A 147 -3.58 2.57 12.71
N ALA A 148 -2.61 2.98 11.90
CA ALA A 148 -2.80 3.26 10.48
C ALA A 148 -3.30 2.03 9.70
N ARG A 149 -2.68 0.86 9.89
CA ARG A 149 -3.12 -0.40 9.27
C ARG A 149 -4.54 -0.79 9.67
N ASN A 150 -4.88 -0.67 10.95
CA ASN A 150 -6.22 -0.99 11.43
C ASN A 150 -7.27 0.00 10.90
N LYS A 151 -6.92 1.28 10.83
CA LYS A 151 -7.77 2.32 10.23
C LYS A 151 -8.05 2.01 8.76
N GLU A 152 -7.03 1.69 7.97
CA GLU A 152 -7.19 1.31 6.56
C GLU A 152 -8.08 0.07 6.40
N ALA A 153 -7.90 -0.95 7.23
CA ALA A 153 -8.73 -2.15 7.20
C ALA A 153 -10.22 -1.85 7.48
N ILE A 154 -10.49 -0.98 8.45
CA ILE A 154 -11.86 -0.53 8.77
C ILE A 154 -12.45 0.30 7.62
N GLU A 155 -11.69 1.21 7.03
CA GLU A 155 -12.12 2.02 5.89
C GLU A 155 -12.44 1.15 4.66
N MET A 156 -11.65 0.10 4.41
CA MET A 156 -11.93 -0.87 3.35
C MET A 156 -13.24 -1.63 3.61
N GLN A 157 -13.44 -2.15 4.81
CA GLN A 157 -14.71 -2.83 5.18
C GLN A 157 -15.92 -1.89 5.09
N LEU A 158 -15.73 -0.63 5.49
CA LEU A 158 -16.77 0.40 5.39
C LEU A 158 -17.13 0.71 3.93
N ALA A 159 -16.12 0.84 3.06
CA ALA A 159 -16.34 1.04 1.63
C ALA A 159 -17.09 -0.13 0.99
N GLU A 160 -16.76 -1.38 1.36
CA GLU A 160 -17.48 -2.58 0.92
C GLU A 160 -18.93 -2.58 1.41
N TYR A 161 -19.15 -2.25 2.69
CA TYR A 161 -20.48 -2.11 3.27
C TYR A 161 -21.31 -1.07 2.51
N HIS A 162 -20.79 0.15 2.30
CA HIS A 162 -21.50 1.19 1.57
C HIS A 162 -21.75 0.80 0.11
N LYS A 163 -20.81 0.11 -0.54
CA LYS A 163 -20.99 -0.41 -1.89
C LYS A 163 -22.17 -1.40 -1.95
N LEU A 164 -22.24 -2.33 -0.99
CA LEU A 164 -23.35 -3.29 -0.90
C LEU A 164 -24.67 -2.59 -0.57
N ALA A 165 -24.68 -1.67 0.41
CA ALA A 165 -25.86 -0.93 0.80
C ALA A 165 -26.43 -0.08 -0.35
N ARG A 166 -25.58 0.55 -1.17
CA ARG A 166 -26.01 1.25 -2.39
C ARG A 166 -26.59 0.29 -3.44
N LYS A 167 -25.97 -0.87 -3.66
CA LYS A 167 -26.52 -1.92 -4.55
C LYS A 167 -27.91 -2.40 -4.10
N LEU A 168 -28.11 -2.52 -2.79
CA LEU A 168 -29.38 -2.88 -2.16
C LEU A 168 -30.36 -1.70 -2.08
N LYS A 169 -30.01 -0.51 -2.58
CA LYS A 169 -30.82 0.71 -2.52
C LYS A 169 -31.22 1.11 -1.07
N LEU A 170 -30.29 0.94 -0.12
CA LEU A 170 -30.45 1.34 1.28
C LEU A 170 -29.83 2.72 1.57
N ILE A 171 -28.83 3.13 0.80
CA ILE A 171 -28.15 4.43 0.90
C ILE A 171 -28.31 5.15 -0.45
N PRO A 172 -28.73 6.43 -0.48
CA PRO A 172 -29.02 7.33 0.65
C PRO A 172 -30.36 7.05 1.37
N VAL A 173 -30.69 7.79 2.43
CA VAL A 173 -31.95 7.67 3.22
C VAL A 173 -33.23 7.82 2.37
N SER A 174 -33.12 8.40 1.18
CA SER A 174 -34.21 8.52 0.22
C SER A 174 -34.29 7.34 -0.77
N ALA A 175 -33.42 6.33 -0.63
CA ALA A 175 -33.39 5.19 -1.52
C ALA A 175 -34.58 4.25 -1.26
N GLU A 176 -35.04 3.59 -2.30
CA GLU A 176 -36.27 2.79 -2.34
C GLU A 176 -36.42 1.82 -1.16
N ASN A 177 -35.35 1.09 -0.81
CA ASN A 177 -35.40 0.06 0.23
C ASN A 177 -35.03 0.59 1.62
N SER A 178 -34.63 1.85 1.74
CA SER A 178 -34.19 2.44 3.01
C SER A 178 -35.33 2.63 4.01
N LYS A 179 -36.58 2.71 3.55
CA LYS A 179 -37.78 3.02 4.35
C LYS A 179 -37.61 4.26 5.24
N GLY A 180 -36.78 5.23 4.83
CA GLY A 180 -36.49 6.45 5.58
C GLY A 180 -35.47 6.27 6.73
N HIS A 181 -34.84 5.11 6.84
CA HIS A 181 -33.75 4.88 7.80
C HIS A 181 -32.39 5.21 7.18
N ASP A 182 -31.51 5.78 8.01
CA ASP A 182 -30.14 6.08 7.62
C ASP A 182 -29.23 4.89 7.90
N PHE A 183 -28.74 4.28 6.81
CA PHE A 183 -27.80 3.16 6.84
C PHE A 183 -26.35 3.60 6.61
N GLU A 184 -26.08 4.91 6.49
CA GLU A 184 -24.72 5.38 6.26
C GLU A 184 -23.91 5.44 7.57
N ILE A 185 -22.84 4.66 7.63
CA ILE A 185 -21.87 4.75 8.74
C ILE A 185 -20.82 5.80 8.39
N GLN A 186 -20.66 6.80 9.26
CA GLN A 186 -19.55 7.76 9.19
C GLN A 186 -18.48 7.38 10.22
N PHE A 187 -17.35 6.86 9.74
CA PHE A 187 -16.26 6.48 10.63
C PHE A 187 -15.53 7.72 11.16
N ASN A 188 -15.62 7.94 12.47
CA ASN A 188 -14.86 8.97 13.17
C ASN A 188 -14.19 8.32 14.40
N PRO A 189 -12.88 8.01 14.33
CA PRO A 189 -12.16 7.37 15.44
C PRO A 189 -12.07 8.27 16.68
N ASP A 190 -12.11 9.59 16.52
CA ASP A 190 -11.98 10.56 17.63
C ASP A 190 -13.28 10.73 18.42
N ALA A 191 -14.42 10.30 17.87
CA ALA A 191 -15.72 10.36 18.54
C ALA A 191 -15.89 9.34 19.68
N GLY A 192 -14.89 8.45 19.85
CA GLY A 192 -14.86 7.42 20.88
C GLY A 192 -15.92 6.32 20.70
N PRO A 193 -16.01 5.38 21.66
CA PRO A 193 -16.85 4.17 21.53
C PRO A 193 -18.36 4.42 21.39
N SER A 194 -18.83 5.61 21.79
CA SER A 194 -20.24 5.98 21.78
C SER A 194 -20.86 5.96 20.36
N CYS A 195 -20.06 6.29 19.33
CA CYS A 195 -20.52 6.30 17.94
C CYS A 195 -20.88 4.88 17.44
N LEU A 196 -20.15 3.86 17.89
CA LEU A 196 -20.37 2.46 17.48
C LEU A 196 -21.70 1.92 18.02
N VAL A 197 -22.05 2.28 19.26
CA VAL A 197 -23.34 1.91 19.88
C VAL A 197 -24.49 2.56 19.12
N LYS A 198 -24.33 3.82 18.69
CA LYS A 198 -25.30 4.51 17.85
C LYS A 198 -25.52 3.76 16.53
N TYR A 199 -24.46 3.46 15.79
CA TYR A 199 -24.58 2.76 14.50
C TYR A 199 -25.19 1.37 14.64
N ARG A 200 -24.83 0.63 15.69
CA ARG A 200 -25.42 -0.70 15.95
C ARG A 200 -26.94 -0.61 16.11
N THR A 201 -27.41 0.37 16.88
CA THR A 201 -28.85 0.57 17.13
C THR A 201 -29.56 1.12 15.90
N GLN A 202 -28.96 2.12 15.23
CA GLN A 202 -29.48 2.79 14.04
C GLN A 202 -29.65 1.83 12.85
N ILE A 203 -28.72 0.88 12.67
CA ILE A 203 -28.69 0.01 11.49
C ILE A 203 -29.33 -1.34 11.75
N LYS A 204 -28.97 -2.02 12.85
CA LYS A 204 -29.34 -3.43 13.05
C LYS A 204 -30.85 -3.62 13.19
N GLY A 205 -31.51 -2.73 13.94
CA GLY A 205 -32.97 -2.82 14.15
C GLY A 205 -33.74 -2.71 12.83
N PRO A 206 -33.61 -1.59 12.10
CA PRO A 206 -34.28 -1.42 10.81
C PRO A 206 -33.90 -2.47 9.77
N LEU A 207 -32.63 -2.90 9.72
CA LEU A 207 -32.20 -3.93 8.77
C LEU A 207 -32.88 -5.29 9.06
N MET A 208 -32.98 -5.69 10.34
CA MET A 208 -33.71 -6.90 10.73
C MET A 208 -35.20 -6.81 10.40
N GLU A 209 -35.82 -5.65 10.55
CA GLU A 209 -37.22 -5.44 10.18
C GLU A 209 -37.43 -5.57 8.67
N ILE A 210 -36.54 -4.99 7.86
CA ILE A 210 -36.58 -5.15 6.39
C ILE A 210 -36.41 -6.62 6.00
N ILE A 211 -35.47 -7.33 6.62
CA ILE A 211 -35.25 -8.77 6.36
C ILE A 211 -36.50 -9.57 6.69
N ASN A 212 -37.05 -9.42 7.90
CA ASN A 212 -38.24 -10.15 8.33
C ASN A 212 -39.45 -9.86 7.44
N GLN A 213 -39.65 -8.60 7.05
CA GLN A 213 -40.73 -8.21 6.15
C GLN A 213 -40.57 -8.83 4.75
N THR A 214 -39.34 -8.86 4.23
CA THR A 214 -39.04 -9.45 2.92
C THR A 214 -39.22 -10.97 2.96
N GLU A 215 -38.78 -11.64 4.04
CA GLU A 215 -39.00 -13.07 4.25
C GLU A 215 -40.49 -13.42 4.33
N GLU A 216 -41.29 -12.59 5.01
CA GLU A 216 -42.74 -12.76 5.09
C GLU A 216 -43.41 -12.61 3.71
N GLU A 217 -43.01 -11.61 2.93
CA GLU A 217 -43.51 -11.39 1.57
C GLU A 217 -43.14 -12.56 0.65
N ILE A 218 -41.90 -13.06 0.72
CA ILE A 218 -41.45 -14.26 -0.01
C ILE A 218 -42.30 -15.47 0.39
N ARG A 219 -42.58 -15.65 1.69
CA ARG A 219 -43.41 -16.76 2.17
C ARG A 219 -44.82 -16.68 1.62
N LYS A 220 -45.45 -15.50 1.67
CA LYS A 220 -46.79 -15.27 1.11
C LYS A 220 -46.83 -15.52 -0.40
N ALA A 221 -45.86 -14.99 -1.15
CA ALA A 221 -45.77 -15.20 -2.60
C ALA A 221 -45.58 -16.69 -2.94
N THR A 222 -44.76 -17.40 -2.17
CA THR A 222 -44.56 -18.85 -2.33
C THR A 222 -45.85 -19.63 -2.08
N GLN A 223 -46.59 -19.30 -1.01
CA GLN A 223 -47.89 -19.94 -0.73
C GLN A 223 -48.92 -19.67 -1.83
N GLN A 224 -49.00 -18.44 -2.33
CA GLN A 224 -49.88 -18.09 -3.45
C GLN A 224 -49.51 -18.85 -4.72
N LYS A 225 -48.21 -18.97 -5.03
CA LYS A 225 -47.72 -19.75 -6.16
C LYS A 225 -48.15 -21.21 -6.05
N MET A 226 -47.97 -21.85 -4.89
CA MET A 226 -48.39 -23.24 -4.67
C MET A 226 -49.89 -23.42 -4.88
N ALA A 227 -50.71 -22.52 -4.33
CA ALA A 227 -52.16 -22.57 -4.53
C ALA A 227 -52.57 -22.42 -6.00
N LEU A 228 -51.91 -21.53 -6.74
CA LEU A 228 -52.15 -21.38 -8.18
C LEU A 228 -51.72 -22.63 -8.96
N GLU A 229 -50.58 -23.23 -8.62
CA GLU A 229 -50.11 -24.48 -9.21
C GLU A 229 -51.11 -25.63 -8.96
N ASP A 230 -51.66 -25.74 -7.75
CA ASP A 230 -52.70 -26.74 -7.43
C ASP A 230 -53.98 -26.52 -8.26
N THR A 231 -54.43 -25.26 -8.41
CA THR A 231 -55.62 -24.96 -9.24
C THR A 231 -55.37 -25.24 -10.73
N LEU A 232 -54.16 -24.98 -11.21
CA LEU A 232 -53.77 -25.25 -12.59
C LEU A 232 -53.78 -26.76 -12.86
N GLU A 233 -53.27 -27.57 -11.92
CA GLU A 233 -53.31 -29.03 -12.03
C GLU A 233 -54.75 -29.56 -12.04
N GLN A 234 -55.62 -29.06 -11.16
CA GLN A 234 -57.04 -29.41 -11.15
C GLN A 234 -57.72 -29.07 -12.49
N MET A 235 -57.46 -27.89 -13.04
CA MET A 235 -58.01 -27.49 -14.34
C MET A 235 -57.49 -28.36 -15.47
N ASN A 236 -56.22 -28.77 -15.44
CA ASN A 236 -55.65 -29.69 -16.42
C ASN A 236 -56.38 -31.05 -16.40
N VAL A 237 -56.65 -31.59 -15.21
CA VAL A 237 -57.45 -32.82 -15.05
C VAL A 237 -58.86 -32.64 -15.63
N MET A 238 -59.55 -31.55 -15.28
CA MET A 238 -60.88 -31.26 -15.82
C MET A 238 -60.88 -31.10 -17.35
N VAL A 239 -59.87 -30.45 -17.92
CA VAL A 239 -59.72 -30.32 -19.38
C VAL A 239 -59.51 -31.69 -20.03
N ALA A 240 -58.71 -32.57 -19.42
CA ALA A 240 -58.53 -33.93 -19.91
C ALA A 240 -59.85 -34.73 -19.90
N ASP A 241 -60.64 -34.61 -18.82
CA ASP A 241 -61.95 -35.25 -18.70
C ASP A 241 -62.98 -34.68 -19.70
N LYS A 242 -62.99 -33.38 -19.93
CA LYS A 242 -63.84 -32.78 -20.97
C LYS A 242 -63.40 -33.19 -22.37
N LYS A 243 -62.10 -33.30 -22.62
CA LYS A 243 -61.57 -33.77 -23.90
C LYS A 243 -61.97 -35.22 -24.19
N SER A 244 -61.96 -36.11 -23.18
CA SER A 244 -62.43 -37.48 -23.34
C SER A 244 -63.95 -37.52 -23.58
N SER A 245 -64.74 -36.72 -22.86
CA SER A 245 -66.20 -36.60 -23.05
C SER A 245 -66.56 -36.07 -24.45
N VAL A 246 -65.83 -35.08 -24.96
CA VAL A 246 -66.03 -34.57 -26.34
C VAL A 246 -65.67 -35.66 -27.36
N LYS A 247 -64.64 -36.48 -27.10
CA LYS A 247 -64.29 -37.59 -27.97
C LYS A 247 -65.42 -38.62 -28.05
N THR A 248 -65.98 -39.04 -26.90
CA THR A 248 -67.09 -40.01 -26.88
C THR A 248 -68.35 -39.47 -27.56
N LEU A 249 -68.72 -38.20 -27.31
CA LEU A 249 -69.86 -37.57 -27.98
C LEU A 249 -69.68 -37.45 -29.49
N LYS A 250 -68.46 -37.19 -29.96
CA LYS A 250 -68.15 -37.21 -31.40
C LYS A 250 -68.34 -38.61 -32.00
N GLU A 251 -67.83 -39.64 -31.33
CA GLU A 251 -68.01 -41.03 -31.75
C GLU A 251 -69.49 -41.45 -31.76
N GLU A 252 -70.30 -40.95 -30.83
CA GLU A 252 -71.77 -41.18 -30.82
C GLU A 252 -72.48 -40.43 -31.95
N ALA A 253 -72.11 -39.17 -32.21
CA ALA A 253 -72.66 -38.39 -33.30
C ALA A 253 -72.36 -39.04 -34.66
N GLU A 254 -71.14 -39.55 -34.86
CA GLU A 254 -70.75 -40.28 -36.07
C GLU A 254 -71.59 -41.55 -36.27
N LYS A 255 -71.81 -42.35 -35.21
CA LYS A 255 -72.71 -43.52 -35.27
C LYS A 255 -74.16 -43.16 -35.60
N LEU A 256 -74.66 -42.06 -35.05
CA LEU A 256 -76.01 -41.57 -35.35
C LEU A 256 -76.14 -41.10 -36.80
N ASP A 257 -75.11 -40.43 -37.31
CA ASP A 257 -75.04 -40.00 -38.71
C ASP A 257 -75.00 -41.21 -39.66
N ASP A 258 -74.18 -42.22 -39.35
CA ASP A 258 -74.15 -43.49 -40.09
C ASP A 258 -75.53 -44.18 -40.09
N LEU A 259 -76.19 -44.24 -38.92
CA LEU A 259 -77.53 -44.81 -38.80
C LEU A 259 -78.58 -44.02 -39.58
N TYR A 260 -78.50 -42.69 -39.57
CA TYR A 260 -79.37 -41.82 -40.36
C TYR A 260 -79.19 -42.09 -41.86
N HIS A 261 -77.96 -42.15 -42.36
CA HIS A 261 -77.67 -42.48 -43.75
C HIS A 261 -78.18 -43.87 -44.13
N GLN A 262 -78.04 -44.86 -43.24
CA GLN A 262 -78.60 -46.19 -43.46
C GLN A 262 -80.13 -46.14 -43.56
N LYS A 263 -80.81 -45.44 -42.65
CA LYS A 263 -82.27 -45.32 -42.65
C LYS A 263 -82.81 -44.55 -43.86
N LEU A 264 -82.08 -43.52 -44.29
CA LEU A 264 -82.40 -42.78 -45.51
C LEU A 264 -82.37 -43.72 -46.72
N LYS A 265 -81.31 -44.52 -46.85
CA LYS A 265 -81.19 -45.50 -47.93
C LYS A 265 -82.29 -46.57 -47.89
N GLU A 266 -82.61 -47.11 -46.72
CA GLU A 266 -83.72 -48.06 -46.54
C GLU A 266 -85.07 -47.44 -46.95
N ALA A 267 -85.30 -46.17 -46.60
CA ALA A 267 -86.51 -45.45 -46.99
C ALA A 267 -86.58 -45.20 -48.51
N GLU A 268 -85.47 -44.80 -49.13
CA GLU A 268 -85.36 -44.64 -50.60
C GLU A 268 -85.62 -45.98 -51.34
N GLU A 269 -85.09 -47.09 -50.82
CA GLU A 269 -85.32 -48.43 -51.37
C GLU A 269 -86.79 -48.85 -51.26
N GLU A 270 -87.45 -48.62 -50.11
CA GLU A 270 -88.86 -48.93 -49.94
C GLU A 270 -89.76 -47.99 -50.75
N GLU A 271 -89.44 -46.70 -50.85
CA GLU A 271 -90.14 -45.75 -51.74
C GLU A 271 -90.08 -46.23 -53.20
N GLN A 272 -88.90 -46.63 -53.67
CA GLN A 272 -88.72 -47.17 -55.01
C GLN A 272 -89.55 -48.45 -55.23
N LYS A 273 -89.63 -49.33 -54.23
CA LYS A 273 -90.43 -50.55 -54.28
C LYS A 273 -91.93 -50.21 -54.30
N CYS A 274 -92.41 -49.36 -53.41
CA CYS A 274 -93.80 -48.89 -53.42
C CYS A 274 -94.17 -48.23 -54.75
N ALA A 275 -93.27 -47.40 -55.32
CA ALA A 275 -93.48 -46.79 -56.64
C ALA A 275 -93.63 -47.86 -57.74
N SER A 276 -92.80 -48.91 -57.72
CA SER A 276 -92.90 -50.01 -58.69
C SER A 276 -94.18 -50.85 -58.52
N GLU A 277 -94.60 -51.12 -57.29
CA GLU A 277 -95.86 -51.81 -56.99
C GLU A 277 -97.06 -50.98 -57.42
N LEU A 278 -97.02 -49.66 -57.19
CA LEU A 278 -98.06 -48.73 -57.61
C LEU A 278 -98.17 -48.68 -59.14
N GLU A 279 -97.04 -48.67 -59.86
CA GLU A 279 -97.03 -48.76 -61.33
C GLU A 279 -97.63 -50.08 -61.84
N LEU A 280 -97.33 -51.21 -61.19
CA LEU A 280 -97.92 -52.51 -61.52
C LEU A 280 -99.43 -52.55 -61.26
N LEU A 281 -99.88 -52.01 -60.12
CA LEU A 281 -101.29 -51.89 -59.77
C LEU A 281 -102.04 -50.97 -60.75
N GLU A 282 -101.44 -49.86 -61.17
CA GLU A 282 -102.04 -48.97 -62.18
C GLU A 282 -102.19 -49.70 -63.52
N LYS A 283 -101.19 -50.49 -63.95
CA LYS A 283 -101.30 -51.35 -65.15
C LYS A 283 -102.42 -52.38 -65.01
N HIS A 284 -102.53 -53.03 -63.84
CA HIS A 284 -103.59 -54.02 -63.60
C HIS A 284 -104.99 -53.38 -63.59
N LYS A 285 -105.13 -52.20 -62.97
CA LYS A 285 -106.35 -51.41 -63.00
C LYS A 285 -106.75 -51.04 -64.44
N GLN A 286 -105.81 -50.56 -65.25
CA GLN A 286 -106.07 -50.27 -66.68
C GLN A 286 -106.54 -51.52 -67.44
N LEU A 287 -105.95 -52.69 -67.16
CA LEU A 287 -106.36 -53.95 -67.76
C LEU A 287 -107.80 -54.32 -67.38
N LEU A 288 -108.14 -54.23 -66.08
CA LEU A 288 -109.50 -54.46 -65.59
C LEU A 288 -110.51 -53.47 -66.17
N GLU A 289 -110.16 -52.18 -66.24
CA GLU A 289 -111.02 -51.16 -66.85
C GLU A 289 -111.27 -51.46 -68.34
N SER A 290 -110.25 -51.93 -69.08
CA SER A 290 -110.44 -52.38 -70.46
C SER A 290 -111.35 -53.62 -70.55
N GLY A 291 -111.17 -54.63 -69.69
CA GLY A 291 -112.00 -55.82 -69.68
C GLY A 291 -113.45 -55.58 -69.24
N VAL A 292 -113.68 -54.69 -68.26
CA VAL A 292 -115.04 -54.27 -67.86
C VAL A 292 -115.71 -53.50 -69.00
N ASN A 293 -115.01 -52.59 -69.66
CA ASN A 293 -115.56 -51.87 -70.82
C ASN A 293 -115.87 -52.81 -72.00
N GLU A 294 -115.03 -53.80 -72.24
CA GLU A 294 -115.24 -54.82 -73.28
C GLU A 294 -116.46 -55.71 -72.94
N GLY A 295 -116.55 -56.23 -71.72
CA GLY A 295 -117.72 -56.98 -71.25
C GLY A 295 -119.01 -56.15 -71.20
N LEU A 296 -118.92 -54.85 -70.88
CA LEU A 296 -120.05 -53.93 -70.98
C LEU A 296 -120.49 -53.78 -72.45
N SER A 297 -119.54 -53.64 -73.38
CA SER A 297 -119.83 -53.58 -74.82
C SER A 297 -120.54 -54.85 -75.29
N GLU A 298 -120.02 -56.03 -74.95
CA GLU A 298 -120.61 -57.33 -75.30
C GLU A 298 -122.04 -57.48 -74.76
N ALA A 299 -122.27 -57.17 -73.47
CA ALA A 299 -123.60 -57.24 -72.88
C ALA A 299 -124.59 -56.23 -73.52
N THR A 300 -124.08 -55.08 -73.95
CA THR A 300 -124.90 -54.07 -74.66
C THR A 300 -125.27 -54.54 -76.07
N ASP A 301 -124.36 -55.24 -76.75
CA ASP A 301 -124.61 -55.83 -78.06
C ASP A 301 -125.58 -57.02 -77.96
N GLU A 302 -125.44 -57.88 -76.95
CA GLU A 302 -126.39 -58.97 -76.68
C GLU A 302 -127.81 -58.45 -76.38
N LEU A 303 -127.92 -57.36 -75.62
CA LEU A 303 -129.21 -56.70 -75.35
C LEU A 303 -129.86 -56.20 -76.64
N HIS A 304 -129.08 -55.56 -77.53
CA HIS A 304 -129.56 -55.10 -78.83
C HIS A 304 -130.05 -56.27 -79.69
N ASP A 305 -129.33 -57.38 -79.70
CA ASP A 305 -129.71 -58.58 -80.44
C ASP A 305 -130.99 -59.24 -79.89
N LEU A 306 -131.16 -59.26 -78.56
CA LEU A 306 -132.39 -59.74 -77.93
C LEU A 306 -133.59 -58.83 -78.26
N GLN A 307 -133.41 -57.51 -78.24
CA GLN A 307 -134.44 -56.55 -78.65
C GLN A 307 -134.85 -56.78 -80.10
N ARG A 308 -133.88 -57.01 -81.00
CA ARG A 308 -134.14 -57.29 -82.41
C ARG A 308 -134.97 -58.57 -82.59
N LYS A 309 -134.67 -59.64 -81.85
CA LYS A 309 -135.44 -60.90 -81.85
C LYS A 309 -136.85 -60.74 -81.30
N TYR A 310 -137.04 -59.96 -80.23
CA TYR A 310 -138.36 -59.68 -79.67
C TYR A 310 -139.27 -58.94 -80.67
N GLN A 311 -138.70 -57.99 -81.41
CA GLN A 311 -139.45 -57.20 -82.40
C GLN A 311 -139.96 -58.05 -83.57
N VAL A 312 -139.19 -59.05 -84.00
CA VAL A 312 -139.60 -60.03 -85.02
C VAL A 312 -140.76 -60.92 -84.54
N VAL A 313 -140.75 -61.34 -83.27
CA VAL A 313 -141.82 -62.17 -82.68
C VAL A 313 -143.14 -61.39 -82.54
N LEU A 314 -143.08 -60.07 -82.32
CA LEU A 314 -144.28 -59.23 -82.25
C LEU A 314 -144.98 -59.10 -83.63
N GLN A 315 -144.19 -59.02 -84.71
CA GLN A 315 -144.71 -58.93 -86.08
C GLN A 315 -145.34 -60.23 -86.55
N THR A 316 -144.72 -61.39 -86.29
CA THR A 316 -145.28 -62.69 -86.68
C THR A 316 -146.61 -63.01 -85.96
N LYS A 317 -146.74 -62.61 -84.68
CA LYS A 317 -147.98 -62.83 -83.91
C LYS A 317 -149.15 -61.95 -84.35
N THR A 318 -148.89 -60.80 -84.97
CA THR A 318 -149.94 -59.93 -85.54
C THR A 318 -150.40 -60.45 -86.91
N GLU A 319 -149.49 -61.01 -87.71
CA GLU A 319 -149.79 -61.63 -89.00
C GLU A 319 -150.68 -62.89 -88.88
N GLU A 320 -150.42 -63.74 -87.88
CA GLU A 320 -151.20 -64.96 -87.62
C GLU A 320 -152.63 -64.66 -87.17
N ARG A 321 -152.83 -63.56 -86.42
CA ARG A 321 -154.15 -63.12 -85.95
C ARG A 321 -155.04 -62.64 -87.11
N ARG A 322 -154.45 -62.12 -88.20
CA ARG A 322 -155.17 -61.71 -89.42
C ARG A 322 -155.66 -62.91 -90.22
N LYS A 323 -154.82 -63.95 -90.38
CA LYS A 323 -155.16 -65.17 -91.15
C LYS A 323 -156.23 -66.04 -90.51
N ALA A 324 -156.37 -66.00 -89.18
CA ALA A 324 -157.42 -66.73 -88.46
C ALA A 324 -158.82 -66.11 -88.65
N GLY A 325 -158.92 -64.81 -88.95
CA GLY A 325 -160.19 -64.11 -89.18
C GLY A 325 -160.84 -64.44 -90.54
N ASP A 326 -160.04 -64.55 -91.59
CA ASP A 326 -160.54 -64.69 -92.98
C ASP A 326 -161.16 -66.08 -93.26
N ASN A 327 -160.79 -67.13 -92.52
CA ASN A 327 -161.31 -68.48 -92.72
C ASN A 327 -162.69 -68.72 -92.08
N LEU A 328 -163.15 -67.85 -91.16
CA LEU A 328 -164.46 -67.98 -90.51
C LEU A 328 -165.62 -67.44 -91.38
N HIS A 329 -165.34 -66.73 -92.47
CA HIS A 329 -166.35 -66.09 -93.32
C HIS A 329 -166.79 -66.92 -94.55
N ARG A 330 -166.16 -68.08 -94.81
CA ARG A 330 -166.47 -68.95 -95.96
C ARG A 330 -167.36 -70.17 -95.65
N LEU A 331 -167.93 -70.25 -94.44
CA LEU A 331 -168.85 -71.33 -94.02
C LEU A 331 -170.33 -70.91 -93.99
N LEU A 332 -170.69 -69.75 -94.56
CA LEU A 332 -172.07 -69.23 -94.63
C LEU A 332 -172.44 -68.65 -96.03
N GLU A 333 -172.06 -69.37 -97.09
CA GLU A 333 -172.70 -69.49 -98.42
C GLU A 333 -172.01 -70.64 -99.16
#